data_AF-A0A419FA79-F1
#
_entry.id   AF-A0A419FA79-F1
#
_cell.length_a   1.000
_cell.length_b   1.000
_cell.length_c   1.000
_cell.angle_alpha   90.00
_cell.angle_beta   90.00
_cell.angle_gamma   90.00
#
_symmetry.space_group_name_H-M   'P 1'
#
loop_
_entity.id
_entity.type
_entity.pdbx_description
1 polymer ?
#
loop_
_entity_poly.entity_id
_entity_poly.type
_entity_poly.pdbx_seq_one_letter_code
_entity_poly.pdbx_strand_id
1 'polypeptide(L)' 'MKAVRFKCLDCMAGNEAEVRRCDIRECSLWEFRFGKNPTPEMAEEAQDAPVHGRDKELWESRPKTAKR' A
#
# COMPACT_ATOMS: atom_id res chain seq x y z
N MET A 1 11.47 3.34 1.75
CA MET A 1 10.10 3.66 2.24
C MET A 1 9.68 5.09 1.90
N LYS A 2 9.44 5.41 0.62
CA LYS A 2 8.91 6.73 0.19
C LYS A 2 7.53 6.61 -0.49
N ALA A 3 7.24 5.47 -1.10
CA ALA A 3 5.98 5.22 -1.81
C ALA A 3 4.75 5.23 -0.90
N VAL A 4 4.83 4.61 0.29
CA VAL A 4 3.69 4.60 1.23
C VAL A 4 3.37 6.00 1.75
N ARG A 5 4.40 6.76 2.14
CA ARG A 5 4.21 8.15 2.57
C ARG A 5 3.61 9.01 1.45
N PHE A 6 4.05 8.82 0.20
CA PHE A 6 3.45 9.49 -0.95
C PHE A 6 1.97 9.10 -1.12
N LYS A 7 1.62 7.82 -0.92
CA LYS A 7 0.22 7.36 -0.96
C LYS A 7 -0.64 7.95 0.15
N CYS A 8 -0.09 8.10 1.36
CA CYS A 8 -0.78 8.79 2.45
C CYS A 8 -0.99 10.27 2.13
N LEU A 9 -0.01 10.93 1.49
CA LEU A 9 -0.15 12.31 1.06
C LEU A 9 -1.20 12.45 -0.05
N ASP A 10 -1.20 11.57 -1.05
CA ASP A 10 -2.23 11.48 -2.09
C ASP A 10 -3.64 11.33 -1.48
N CYS A 11 -3.79 10.48 -0.46
CA CYS A 11 -5.05 10.28 0.26
C CYS A 11 -5.52 11.54 1.04
N MET A 12 -4.59 12.34 1.55
CA MET A 12 -4.87 13.54 2.35
C MET A 12 -4.67 14.85 1.56
N ALA A 13 -4.79 14.80 0.23
CA ALA A 13 -4.64 15.96 -0.66
C ALA A 13 -3.33 16.75 -0.49
N GLY A 14 -2.24 16.05 -0.19
CA GLY A 14 -0.91 16.61 0.03
C GLY A 14 -0.68 17.20 1.43
N ASN A 15 -1.65 17.10 2.35
CA ASN A 15 -1.52 17.70 3.66
C ASN A 15 -0.83 16.76 4.67
N GLU A 16 0.44 17.06 4.98
CA GLU A 16 1.23 16.29 5.95
C GLU A 16 0.65 16.32 7.37
N ALA A 17 -0.06 17.39 7.77
CA ALA A 17 -0.66 17.49 9.08
C ALA A 17 -1.84 16.51 9.22
N GLU A 18 -2.63 16.37 8.16
CA GLU A 18 -3.75 15.42 8.12
C GLU A 18 -3.25 13.98 8.06
N VAL A 19 -2.13 13.68 7.40
CA VAL A 19 -1.49 12.35 7.49
C VAL A 19 -1.12 11.99 8.93
N ARG A 20 -0.71 12.97 9.75
CA ARG A 20 -0.39 12.76 11.18
C ARG A 20 -1.64 12.62 12.05
N ARG A 21 -2.73 13.29 11.69
CA ARG A 21 -4.03 13.27 12.38
C ARG A 21 -4.99 12.19 11.86
N CYS A 22 -4.63 11.47 10.80
CA CYS A 22 -5.39 10.32 10.35
C CYS A 22 -5.60 9.41 11.56
N ASP A 23 -6.81 8.89 11.78
CA ASP A 23 -7.13 7.97 12.89
C ASP A 23 -7.54 6.57 12.38
N ILE A 24 -7.40 6.35 11.07
CA ILE A 24 -7.84 5.14 10.38
C ILE A 24 -6.84 4.01 10.67
N ARG A 25 -7.00 3.38 11.85
CA ARG A 25 -6.15 2.25 12.29
C ARG A 25 -6.37 0.98 11.47
N GLU A 26 -7.51 0.86 10.80
CA GLU A 26 -7.84 -0.26 9.90
C GLU A 26 -7.13 -0.16 8.54
N CYS A 27 -6.42 0.94 8.26
CA CYS A 27 -5.66 1.10 7.02
C CYS A 27 -4.40 0.22 7.05
N SER A 28 -4.22 -0.66 6.06
CA SER A 28 -3.02 -1.50 5.93
C SER A 28 -1.72 -0.69 5.77
N LEU A 29 -1.82 0.59 5.44
CA LEU A 29 -0.68 1.51 5.32
C LEU A 29 -0.41 2.30 6.61
N TRP A 30 -1.28 2.19 7.60
CA TRP A 30 -1.23 2.95 8.86
C TRP A 30 0.12 2.80 9.55
N GLU A 31 0.65 1.59 9.64
CA GLU A 31 1.92 1.29 10.31
C GLU A 31 3.12 1.94 9.59
N PHE A 32 3.01 2.10 8.27
CA PHE A 32 4.07 2.62 7.41
C PHE A 32 3.93 4.14 7.13
N ARG A 33 2.89 4.81 7.65
CA ARG A 33 2.57 6.23 7.35
C ARG A 33 3.67 7.22 7.76
N PHE A 34 4.45 6.88 8.78
CA PHE A 34 5.57 7.69 9.25
C PHE A 34 6.88 7.41 8.50
N GLY A 35 6.87 6.53 7.50
CA GLY A 35 8.07 6.17 6.75
C GLY A 35 9.10 5.41 7.57
N LYS A 36 8.75 4.98 8.79
CA LYS A 36 9.58 4.14 9.63
C LYS A 36 9.26 2.69 9.31
N ASN A 37 10.25 1.98 8.79
CA ASN A 37 10.12 0.54 8.64
C ASN A 37 10.15 -0.05 10.06
N PRO A 38 9.17 -0.87 10.49
CA PRO A 38 9.38 -1.73 11.63
C PRO A 38 10.64 -2.56 11.30
N THR A 39 11.53 -2.68 12.27
CA THR A 39 12.80 -3.43 12.13
C THR A 39 12.51 -4.85 11.60
N PRO A 40 13.47 -5.53 10.94
CA PRO A 40 13.23 -6.81 10.27
C PRO A 40 12.65 -7.90 11.18
N GLU A 41 12.84 -7.78 12.49
CA GLU A 41 12.25 -8.61 13.54
C GLU A 41 10.71 -8.53 13.65
N MET A 42 10.06 -7.51 13.06
CA MET A 42 8.59 -7.32 13.08
C MET A 42 7.97 -7.36 11.66
N ALA A 43 8.77 -7.55 10.61
CA ALA A 43 8.33 -7.45 9.22
C ALA A 43 7.73 -8.76 8.65
N GLU A 44 7.91 -9.89 9.34
CA GLU A 44 7.42 -11.21 8.90
C GLU A 44 5.88 -11.27 8.91
N GLU A 45 5.24 -10.62 9.89
CA GLU A 45 3.79 -10.67 10.08
C GLU A 45 2.99 -9.87 9.01
N ALA A 46 3.60 -8.84 8.41
CA ALA A 46 2.92 -7.98 7.43
C ALA A 46 2.91 -8.55 6.00
N GLN A 47 3.59 -9.70 5.77
CA GLN A 47 3.75 -10.31 4.45
C GLN A 47 2.58 -11.23 4.05
N ASP A 48 1.66 -11.53 4.97
CA ASP A 48 0.52 -12.43 4.73
C ASP A 48 -0.77 -11.70 4.31
N ALA A 49 -0.76 -10.36 4.21
CA ALA A 49 -1.91 -9.63 3.69
C ALA A 49 -2.06 -9.89 2.16
N PRO A 50 -3.23 -10.36 1.68
CA PRO A 50 -3.45 -10.55 0.24
C PRO A 50 -3.49 -9.18 -0.46
N VAL A 51 -2.35 -8.79 -1.03
CA VAL A 51 -2.26 -7.69 -1.98
C VAL A 51 -3.06 -8.07 -3.22
N HIS A 52 -4.30 -7.57 -3.27
CA HIS A 52 -5.15 -7.68 -4.42
C HIS A 52 -4.42 -7.13 -5.66
N GLY A 53 -4.35 -7.93 -6.72
CA GLY A 53 -4.23 -7.38 -8.07
C GLY A 53 -2.95 -7.62 -8.85
N ARG A 54 -2.31 -8.80 -8.72
CA ARG A 54 -1.58 -9.40 -9.86
C ARG A 54 -2.00 -10.86 -10.00
N ASP A 55 -3.29 -11.05 -10.27
CA ASP A 55 -3.76 -12.33 -10.75
C ASP A 55 -3.12 -12.60 -12.12
N LYS A 56 -2.06 -13.41 -12.10
CA LYS A 56 -1.32 -13.82 -13.29
C LYS A 56 -2.23 -14.58 -14.26
N GLU A 57 -3.18 -15.33 -13.74
CA GLU A 57 -4.14 -16.13 -14.50
C GLU A 57 -5.12 -15.22 -15.26
N LEU A 58 -5.53 -14.10 -14.65
CA LEU A 58 -6.31 -13.05 -15.30
C LEU A 58 -5.52 -12.36 -16.45
N TRP A 59 -4.20 -12.16 -16.32
CA TRP A 59 -3.37 -11.60 -17.40
C TRP A 59 -3.15 -12.60 -18.56
N GLU A 60 -3.00 -13.88 -18.24
CA GLU A 60 -2.74 -14.94 -19.20
C GLU A 60 -3.99 -15.36 -19.98
N SER A 61 -5.17 -15.24 -19.35
CA SER A 61 -6.47 -15.53 -19.97
C SER A 61 -7.06 -14.37 -20.80
N ARG A 62 -6.47 -13.17 -20.77
CA ARG A 62 -6.93 -12.03 -21.59
C ARG A 62 -6.82 -12.35 -23.09
N PRO A 63 -7.90 -12.15 -23.87
CA PRO A 63 -7.87 -12.34 -25.31
C PRO A 63 -6.82 -11.43 -25.96
N LYS A 64 -6.10 -11.93 -26.97
CA LYS A 64 -4.99 -11.22 -27.64
C LYS A 64 -5.37 -9.84 -28.21
N THR A 65 -6.66 -9.59 -28.41
CA THR A 65 -7.24 -8.32 -28.88
C THR A 65 -7.31 -7.23 -27.81
N ALA A 66 -7.20 -7.58 -26.52
CA ALA A 66 -7.25 -6.65 -25.40
C ALA A 66 -5.86 -6.21 -24.90
N LYS A 67 -4.77 -6.65 -25.56
CA LYS A 67 -3.37 -6.45 -25.17
C LYS A 67 -2.72 -5.28 -25.94
N ARG A 68 -3.41 -4.14 -26.03
CA ARG A 68 -2.94 -2.93 -26.72
C ARG A 68 -2.41 -1.89 -25.74
#